data_AF-A0A5N8XGY5-F1
#
_entry.id   AF-A0A5N8XGY5-F1
#
_cell.length_a   1.000
_cell.length_b   1.000
_cell.length_c   1.000
_cell.angle_alpha   90.00
_cell.angle_beta   90.00
_cell.angle_gamma   90.00
#
_symmetry.space_group_name_H-M   'P 1'
#
loop_
_entity.id
_entity.type
_entity.pdbx_description
1 polymer ?
#
loop_
_entity_poly.entity_id
_entity_poly.type
_entity_poly.pdbx_seq_one_letter_code
_entity_poly.pdbx_strand_id
1 'polypeptide(L)'
;MNQPTIDLAASVGTIRTWLNEADRVLITAGAGLSAAAGYDYGDEDRFQELFPALHRHGLRSRYMVGVPLPPALLWGYWAVHIDDIRFSTAPNHLYQRLRALVDGKDHWVMTSNVDGLFARGGFAPDRIFTPQGDYGRYQCSTPCTPTTWDSRPLVQRLLAAYDPAT
;
A
#
# COMPACT_ATOMS: atom_id res chain seq x y z
N MET A 1 26.07 -18.96 -9.91
CA MET A 1 25.97 -18.44 -8.53
C MET A 1 25.11 -19.43 -7.75
N ASN A 2 25.67 -20.11 -6.75
CA ASN A 2 24.88 -20.94 -5.84
C ASN A 2 23.99 -19.98 -5.04
N GLN A 3 22.68 -19.99 -5.28
CA GLN A 3 21.76 -19.35 -4.34
C GLN A 3 21.86 -20.11 -3.02
N PRO A 4 22.07 -19.43 -1.88
CA PRO A 4 22.05 -20.11 -0.61
C PRO A 4 20.69 -20.77 -0.42
N THR A 5 20.70 -22.07 -0.16
CA THR A 5 19.49 -22.80 0.24
C THR A 5 19.12 -22.30 1.63
N ILE A 6 18.08 -21.45 1.71
CA ILE A 6 17.57 -20.98 2.99
C ILE A 6 16.78 -22.13 3.61
N ASP A 7 17.26 -22.66 4.73
CA ASP A 7 16.44 -23.50 5.59
C ASP A 7 15.38 -22.62 6.25
N LEU A 8 14.19 -22.63 5.66
CA LEU A 8 13.07 -21.83 6.12
C LEU A 8 12.64 -22.23 7.54
N ALA A 9 12.70 -23.52 7.89
CA ALA A 9 12.28 -23.98 9.22
C ALA A 9 13.24 -23.47 10.31
N ALA A 10 14.56 -23.60 10.07
CA ALA A 10 15.57 -23.03 10.96
C ALA A 10 15.44 -21.51 11.07
N SER A 11 15.24 -20.81 9.95
CA SER A 11 15.07 -19.36 9.92
C SER A 11 13.84 -18.90 10.72
N VAL A 12 12.71 -19.59 10.57
CA VAL A 12 11.49 -19.32 11.36
C VAL A 12 11.72 -19.53 12.86
N GLY A 13 12.46 -20.58 13.25
CA GLY A 13 12.83 -20.82 14.64
C GLY A 13 13.65 -19.68 15.24
N THR A 14 14.67 -19.22 14.51
CA THR A 14 15.50 -18.08 14.89
C THR A 14 14.67 -16.80 15.04
N ILE A 15 13.81 -16.48 14.06
CA ILE A 15 12.95 -15.28 14.10
C ILE A 15 12.01 -15.32 15.31
N ARG A 16 11.41 -16.47 15.63
CA ARG A 16 10.56 -16.62 16.83
C ARG A 16 11.32 -16.37 18.11
N THR A 17 12.54 -16.89 18.21
CA THR A 17 13.41 -16.70 19.38
C THR A 17 13.72 -15.22 19.56
N TRP A 18 14.24 -14.57 18.51
CA TRP A 18 14.54 -13.14 18.54
C TRP A 18 13.32 -12.29 18.85
N LEU A 19 12.16 -12.62 18.25
CA LEU A 19 10.94 -11.88 18.52
C LEU A 19 10.53 -12.01 19.99
N ASN A 20 10.60 -13.22 20.58
CA ASN A 20 10.26 -13.46 21.98
C ASN A 20 11.19 -12.72 22.94
N GLU A 21 12.50 -12.76 22.69
CA GLU A 21 13.53 -12.16 23.53
C GLU A 21 13.63 -10.63 23.38
N ALA A 22 13.19 -10.08 22.25
CA ALA A 22 13.28 -8.65 22.00
C ALA A 22 12.44 -7.85 23.01
N ASP A 23 13.09 -6.86 23.64
CA ASP A 23 12.42 -5.86 24.47
C ASP A 23 11.47 -4.99 23.63
N ARG A 24 11.86 -4.69 22.38
CA ARG A 24 11.19 -3.78 21.45
C ARG A 24 11.31 -4.27 20.02
N VAL A 25 10.31 -3.96 19.18
CA VAL A 25 10.29 -4.37 17.76
C VAL A 25 10.08 -3.18 16.84
N LEU A 26 10.98 -2.98 15.88
CA LEU A 26 10.77 -2.08 14.75
C LEU A 26 10.41 -2.90 13.52
N ILE A 27 9.22 -2.67 12.97
CA ILE A 27 8.75 -3.30 11.75
C ILE A 27 9.05 -2.36 10.59
N THR A 28 9.88 -2.81 9.66
CA THR A 28 10.11 -2.10 8.40
C THR A 28 9.52 -2.88 7.22
N ALA A 29 8.76 -2.21 6.36
CA ALA A 29 8.16 -2.86 5.19
C ALA A 29 8.13 -1.95 3.97
N GLY A 30 8.27 -2.58 2.80
CA GLY A 30 8.07 -1.96 1.49
C GLY A 30 6.98 -2.68 0.67
N ALA A 31 6.94 -2.39 -0.63
CA ALA A 31 5.85 -2.83 -1.52
C ALA A 31 5.68 -4.36 -1.57
N GLY A 32 6.76 -5.14 -1.34
CA GLY A 32 6.69 -6.60 -1.29
C GLY A 32 5.71 -7.14 -0.24
N LEU A 33 5.52 -6.45 0.89
CA LEU A 33 4.53 -6.84 1.90
C LEU A 33 3.10 -6.64 1.40
N SER A 34 2.84 -5.53 0.68
CA SER A 34 1.53 -5.24 0.11
C SER A 34 1.23 -6.15 -1.09
N ALA A 35 2.24 -6.48 -1.91
CA ALA A 35 2.12 -7.49 -2.96
C ALA A 35 1.72 -8.87 -2.39
N ALA A 36 2.42 -9.33 -1.34
CA ALA A 36 2.06 -10.56 -0.62
C ALA A 36 0.67 -10.49 0.04
N ALA A 37 0.14 -9.29 0.25
CA ALA A 37 -1.17 -9.03 0.81
C ALA A 37 -2.29 -8.88 -0.25
N GLY A 38 -1.98 -9.13 -1.53
CA GLY A 38 -2.93 -9.09 -2.66
C GLY A 38 -2.95 -7.76 -3.44
N TYR A 39 -1.99 -6.87 -3.19
CA TYR A 39 -1.87 -5.58 -3.88
C TYR A 39 -0.59 -5.51 -4.71
N ASP A 40 -0.37 -6.50 -5.57
CA ASP A 40 0.78 -6.51 -6.48
C ASP A 40 0.58 -5.48 -7.60
N TYR A 41 1.54 -4.59 -7.76
CA TYR A 41 1.52 -3.55 -8.80
C TYR A 41 1.91 -4.09 -10.18
N GLY A 42 2.50 -5.28 -10.23
CA GLY A 42 2.83 -6.03 -11.44
C GLY A 42 1.74 -6.99 -11.92
N ASP A 43 0.62 -7.11 -11.19
CA ASP A 43 -0.52 -7.94 -11.60
C ASP A 43 -1.25 -7.29 -12.79
N GLU A 44 -0.97 -7.79 -14.00
CA GLU A 44 -1.55 -7.31 -15.25
C GLU A 44 -3.06 -7.58 -15.34
N ASP A 45 -3.52 -8.73 -14.85
CA ASP A 45 -4.94 -9.09 -14.89
C ASP A 45 -5.75 -8.14 -14.01
N ARG A 46 -5.27 -7.89 -12.79
CA ARG A 46 -5.90 -6.93 -11.89
C ARG A 46 -5.77 -5.49 -12.41
N PHE A 47 -4.69 -5.16 -13.11
CA PHE A 47 -4.57 -3.86 -13.79
C PHE A 47 -5.62 -3.71 -14.91
N GLN A 48 -5.81 -4.73 -15.74
CA GLN A 48 -6.82 -4.74 -16.79
C GLN A 48 -8.24 -4.60 -16.22
N GLU A 49 -8.52 -5.27 -15.09
CA GLU A 49 -9.82 -5.18 -14.41
C GLU A 49 -10.12 -3.75 -13.94
N LEU A 50 -9.15 -3.09 -13.30
CA LEU A 50 -9.34 -1.74 -12.75
C LEU A 50 -9.29 -0.65 -13.83
N PHE A 51 -8.42 -0.81 -14.83
CA PHE A 51 -8.10 0.24 -15.81
C PHE A 51 -8.22 -0.25 -17.26
N PRO A 52 -9.38 -0.74 -17.71
CA PRO A 52 -9.52 -1.35 -19.04
C PRO A 52 -9.22 -0.38 -20.19
N ALA A 53 -9.52 0.92 -20.06
CA ALA A 53 -9.14 1.94 -21.04
C ALA A 53 -7.60 2.09 -21.15
N LEU A 54 -6.90 2.22 -20.02
CA LEU A 54 -5.44 2.30 -19.98
C LEU A 54 -4.78 1.02 -20.52
N HIS A 55 -5.38 -0.14 -20.23
CA HIS A 55 -4.93 -1.41 -20.77
C HIS A 55 -5.04 -1.47 -22.30
N ARG A 56 -6.14 -0.97 -22.90
CA ARG A 56 -6.29 -0.83 -24.36
C ARG A 56 -5.22 0.10 -24.95
N HIS A 57 -4.72 1.06 -24.19
CA HIS A 57 -3.62 1.95 -24.59
C HIS A 57 -2.22 1.36 -24.40
N GLY A 58 -2.10 0.08 -24.02
CA GLY A 58 -0.79 -0.60 -23.92
C GLY A 58 -0.14 -0.53 -22.54
N LEU A 59 -0.80 0.07 -21.54
CA LEU A 59 -0.31 0.09 -20.16
C LEU A 59 -0.62 -1.23 -19.46
N ARG A 60 0.26 -1.68 -18.55
CA ARG A 60 0.24 -3.04 -17.99
C ARG A 60 0.46 -3.13 -16.49
N SER A 61 0.79 -2.01 -15.85
CA SER A 61 1.18 -2.00 -14.44
C SER A 61 0.62 -0.79 -13.73
N ARG A 62 0.35 -0.97 -12.44
CA ARG A 62 -0.10 0.09 -11.54
C ARG A 62 1.01 1.10 -11.22
N TYR A 63 2.27 0.87 -11.60
CA TYR A 63 3.38 1.83 -11.41
C TYR A 63 3.27 3.03 -12.38
N MET A 64 2.28 3.90 -12.15
CA MET A 64 1.98 5.04 -13.04
C MET A 64 2.50 6.39 -12.52
N VAL A 65 3.20 6.40 -11.39
CA VAL A 65 3.82 7.62 -10.85
C VAL A 65 4.80 8.17 -11.87
N GLY A 66 4.60 9.42 -12.28
CA GLY A 66 5.45 10.09 -13.28
C GLY A 66 5.13 9.74 -14.74
N VAL A 67 4.16 8.87 -15.02
CA VAL A 67 3.72 8.61 -16.39
C VAL A 67 2.92 9.81 -16.91
N PRO A 68 3.29 10.40 -18.07
CA PRO A 68 2.57 11.53 -18.63
C PRO A 68 1.23 11.08 -19.21
N LEU A 69 0.14 11.35 -18.48
CA LEU A 69 -1.23 11.10 -18.92
C LEU A 69 -1.99 12.42 -19.10
N PRO A 70 -2.96 12.48 -20.04
CA PRO A 70 -3.96 13.53 -20.05
C PRO A 70 -4.61 13.68 -18.66
N PRO A 71 -4.93 14.91 -18.21
CA PRO A 71 -5.44 15.13 -16.85
C PRO A 71 -6.64 14.26 -16.46
N ALA A 72 -7.57 14.03 -17.38
CA ALA A 72 -8.75 13.19 -17.14
C ALA A 72 -8.35 11.72 -16.83
N LEU A 73 -7.47 11.14 -17.64
CA LEU A 73 -6.96 9.78 -17.42
C LEU A 73 -6.12 9.68 -16.14
N LEU A 74 -5.33 10.71 -15.84
CA LEU A 74 -4.54 10.76 -14.62
C LEU A 74 -5.44 10.75 -13.37
N TRP A 75 -6.48 11.58 -13.34
CA TRP A 75 -7.40 11.63 -12.20
C TRP A 75 -8.29 10.40 -12.10
N GLY A 76 -8.70 9.81 -13.23
CA GLY A 76 -9.40 8.53 -13.25
C GLY A 76 -8.53 7.40 -12.68
N TYR A 77 -7.27 7.32 -13.12
CA TYR A 77 -6.29 6.40 -12.55
C TYR A 77 -6.16 6.57 -11.04
N TRP A 78 -5.92 7.80 -10.56
CA TRP A 78 -5.73 8.04 -9.13
C TRP A 78 -6.97 7.71 -8.30
N ALA A 79 -8.17 8.03 -8.79
CA ALA A 79 -9.40 7.74 -8.08
C ALA A 79 -9.58 6.22 -7.87
N VAL A 80 -9.49 5.44 -8.95
CA VAL A 80 -9.66 3.97 -8.88
C VAL A 80 -8.51 3.32 -8.12
N HIS A 81 -7.26 3.77 -8.33
CA HIS A 81 -6.09 3.24 -7.64
C HIS A 81 -6.16 3.45 -6.13
N ILE A 82 -6.45 4.67 -5.69
CA ILE A 82 -6.54 5.02 -4.27
C ILE A 82 -7.69 4.26 -3.62
N ASP A 83 -8.85 4.18 -4.28
CA ASP A 83 -9.99 3.46 -3.70
C ASP A 83 -9.68 1.97 -3.46
N ASP A 84 -9.12 1.29 -4.48
CA ASP A 84 -8.76 -0.13 -4.42
C ASP A 84 -7.78 -0.43 -3.26
N ILE A 85 -6.69 0.33 -3.17
CA ILE A 85 -5.60 0.01 -2.24
C ILE A 85 -5.80 0.62 -0.85
N ARG A 86 -6.29 1.86 -0.77
CA ARG A 86 -6.31 2.66 0.47
C ARG A 86 -7.65 2.63 1.19
N PHE A 87 -8.76 2.56 0.45
CA PHE A 87 -10.11 2.71 1.00
C PHE A 87 -10.95 1.44 0.98
N SER A 88 -10.46 0.36 0.36
CA SER A 88 -11.04 -0.98 0.51
C SER A 88 -11.35 -1.30 1.98
N THR A 89 -12.56 -1.79 2.23
CA THR A 89 -13.03 -2.18 3.56
C THR A 89 -12.73 -3.64 3.89
N ALA A 90 -12.20 -4.40 2.93
CA ALA A 90 -11.85 -5.79 3.13
C ALA A 90 -10.76 -5.92 4.21
N PRO A 91 -10.94 -6.79 5.22
CA PRO A 91 -9.89 -7.11 6.17
C PRO A 91 -8.69 -7.72 5.45
N ASN A 92 -7.47 -7.32 5.84
CA ASN A 92 -6.26 -7.93 5.31
C ASN A 92 -5.63 -8.87 6.35
N HIS A 93 -5.81 -10.19 6.15
CA HIS A 93 -5.37 -11.20 7.10
C HIS A 93 -3.84 -11.24 7.28
N LEU A 94 -3.05 -10.84 6.28
CA LEU A 94 -1.60 -10.79 6.42
C LEU A 94 -1.21 -9.76 7.48
N TYR A 95 -1.71 -8.53 7.35
CA TYR A 95 -1.42 -7.45 8.30
C TYR A 95 -2.01 -7.74 9.69
N GLN A 96 -3.18 -8.38 9.78
CA GLN A 96 -3.74 -8.82 11.07
C GLN A 96 -2.88 -9.89 11.75
N ARG A 97 -2.36 -10.85 11.00
CA ARG A 97 -1.42 -11.87 11.53
C ARG A 97 -0.12 -11.20 11.97
N LEU A 98 0.40 -10.27 11.19
CA LEU A 98 1.59 -9.51 11.56
C LEU A 98 1.37 -8.72 12.86
N ARG A 99 0.20 -8.09 13.01
CA ARG A 99 -0.18 -7.40 14.26
C ARG A 99 -0.23 -8.37 15.43
N ALA A 100 -0.80 -9.56 15.25
CA ALA A 100 -0.89 -10.58 16.29
C ALA A 100 0.49 -11.11 16.73
N LEU A 101 1.47 -11.19 15.82
CA LEU A 101 2.83 -11.65 16.15
C LEU A 101 3.56 -10.71 17.12
N VAL A 102 3.27 -9.42 17.08
CA VAL A 102 3.88 -8.41 17.95
C VAL A 102 2.95 -7.98 19.08
N ASP A 103 1.87 -8.73 19.33
CA ASP A 103 0.93 -8.39 20.38
C ASP A 103 1.57 -8.48 21.77
N GLY A 104 1.25 -7.51 22.63
CA GLY A 104 1.88 -7.36 23.94
C GLY A 104 3.34 -6.86 23.93
N LYS A 105 3.96 -6.65 22.76
CA LYS A 105 5.30 -6.05 22.64
C LYS A 105 5.20 -4.56 22.29
N ASP A 106 6.09 -3.74 22.85
CA ASP A 106 6.21 -2.34 22.42
C ASP A 106 6.90 -2.30 21.05
N HIS A 107 6.18 -1.77 20.06
CA HIS A 107 6.57 -1.81 18.66
C HIS A 107 6.24 -0.52 17.92
N TRP A 108 7.02 -0.26 16.88
CA TRP A 108 6.81 0.81 15.91
C TRP A 108 6.86 0.26 14.49
N VAL A 109 6.18 0.93 13.58
CA VAL A 109 6.22 0.64 12.15
C VAL A 109 6.89 1.82 11.43
N MET A 110 7.82 1.51 10.54
CA MET A 110 8.33 2.44 9.54
C MET A 110 8.14 1.83 8.15
N THR A 111 7.40 2.48 7.26
CA THR A 111 7.13 1.91 5.94
C THR A 111 7.19 2.95 4.83
N SER A 112 7.74 2.55 3.69
CA SER A 112 7.65 3.34 2.46
C SER A 112 6.28 3.22 1.78
N ASN A 113 5.41 2.33 2.25
CA ASN A 113 4.09 2.12 1.66
C ASN A 113 3.16 3.26 2.06
N VAL A 114 2.25 3.60 1.17
CA VAL A 114 1.30 4.73 1.31
C VAL A 114 -0.16 4.25 1.28
N ASP A 115 -0.37 2.94 1.45
CA ASP A 115 -1.67 2.24 1.33
C ASP A 115 -2.50 2.20 2.62
N GLY A 116 -1.92 2.56 3.77
CA GLY A 116 -2.58 2.52 5.06
C GLY A 116 -2.90 1.11 5.60
N LEU A 117 -2.32 0.04 5.03
CA LEU A 117 -2.63 -1.35 5.42
C LEU A 117 -2.23 -1.68 6.86
N PHE A 118 -1.16 -1.07 7.39
CA PHE A 118 -0.82 -1.22 8.81
C PHE A 118 -1.92 -0.71 9.73
N ALA A 119 -2.37 0.54 9.53
CA ALA A 119 -3.43 1.12 10.34
C ALA A 119 -4.74 0.30 10.21
N ARG A 120 -5.09 -0.10 8.98
CA ARG A 120 -6.25 -0.97 8.71
C ARG A 120 -6.09 -2.37 9.31
N GLY A 121 -4.86 -2.85 9.49
CA GLY A 121 -4.52 -4.12 10.12
C GLY A 121 -4.53 -4.08 11.65
N GLY A 122 -4.84 -2.94 12.27
CA GLY A 122 -4.96 -2.78 13.73
C GLY A 122 -3.68 -2.29 14.43
N PHE A 123 -2.69 -1.80 13.69
CA PHE A 123 -1.58 -1.06 14.27
C PHE A 123 -2.02 0.35 14.68
N ALA A 124 -1.51 0.84 15.81
CA ALA A 124 -1.87 2.16 16.32
C ALA A 124 -1.34 3.27 15.39
N PRO A 125 -2.19 4.19 14.89
CA PRO A 125 -1.76 5.21 13.92
C PRO A 125 -0.61 6.12 14.40
N ASP A 126 -0.54 6.40 15.70
CA ASP A 126 0.53 7.19 16.32
C ASP A 126 1.88 6.42 16.42
N ARG A 127 1.88 5.13 16.08
CA ARG A 127 3.07 4.25 16.06
C ARG A 127 3.50 3.85 14.65
N ILE A 128 2.95 4.51 13.63
CA ILE A 128 3.26 4.25 12.22
C ILE A 128 3.90 5.50 11.62
N PHE A 129 5.12 5.35 11.11
CA PHE A 129 5.84 6.39 10.38
C PHE A 129 5.89 6.07 8.88
N THR A 130 5.31 6.95 8.05
CA THR A 130 5.25 6.81 6.59
C THR A 130 6.01 7.96 5.89
N PRO A 131 7.35 7.88 5.76
CA PRO A 131 8.15 8.95 5.15
C PRO A 131 7.80 9.26 3.69
N GLN A 132 7.11 8.35 2.99
CA GLN A 132 6.68 8.53 1.59
C GLN A 132 5.26 9.09 1.44
N GLY A 133 4.54 9.36 2.55
CA GLY A 133 3.19 9.92 2.55
C GLY A 133 2.07 8.91 2.82
N ASP A 134 0.85 9.23 2.38
CA ASP A 134 -0.36 8.41 2.52
C ASP A 134 -1.32 8.76 1.36
N TYR A 135 -1.79 7.78 0.59
CA TYR A 135 -2.81 7.98 -0.46
C TYR A 135 -4.14 8.52 0.08
N GLY A 136 -4.38 8.39 1.38
CA GLY A 136 -5.49 9.02 2.10
C GLY A 136 -5.37 10.54 2.22
N ARG A 137 -4.28 11.14 1.70
CA ARG A 137 -3.98 12.57 1.81
C ARG A 137 -3.64 13.18 0.45
N TYR A 138 -4.12 14.39 0.21
CA TYR A 138 -3.65 15.25 -0.90
C TYR A 138 -2.84 16.43 -0.39
N GLN A 139 -1.99 16.95 -1.27
CA GLN A 139 -1.19 18.15 -1.07
C GLN A 139 -1.27 19.07 -2.30
N CYS A 140 -0.85 20.33 -2.16
CA CYS A 140 -0.69 21.22 -3.29
C CYS A 140 0.41 20.71 -4.23
N SER A 141 0.19 20.81 -5.54
CA SER A 141 1.18 20.42 -6.57
C SER A 141 2.38 21.38 -6.69
N THR A 142 2.25 22.64 -6.25
CA THR A 142 3.32 23.65 -6.20
C THR A 142 3.97 23.76 -4.81
N PRO A 143 3.87 22.72 -3.99
CA PRO A 143 3.96 22.75 -2.51
C PRO A 143 3.81 24.12 -1.84
N CYS A 144 2.70 24.85 -2.09
CA CYS A 144 2.53 26.20 -1.56
C CYS A 144 2.33 26.25 -0.03
N THR A 145 2.06 25.11 0.61
CA THR A 145 1.87 24.94 2.05
C THR A 145 2.23 23.51 2.46
N PRO A 146 2.70 23.27 3.71
CA PRO A 146 2.88 21.91 4.25
C PRO A 146 1.56 21.22 4.60
N THR A 147 0.41 21.91 4.52
CA THR A 147 -0.89 21.31 4.82
C THR A 147 -1.23 20.20 3.85
N THR A 148 -1.84 19.14 4.38
CA THR A 148 -2.48 18.08 3.59
C THR A 148 -3.98 18.02 3.87
N TRP A 149 -4.74 17.44 2.96
CA TRP A 149 -6.20 17.32 3.04
C TRP A 149 -6.64 15.87 2.86
N ASP A 150 -7.80 15.50 3.43
CA ASP A 150 -8.38 14.17 3.20
C ASP A 150 -8.68 13.97 1.71
N SER A 151 -8.17 12.88 1.14
CA SER A 151 -8.39 12.56 -0.28
C SER A 151 -9.76 11.95 -0.56
N ARG A 152 -10.39 11.34 0.46
CA ARG A 152 -11.62 10.55 0.29
C ARG A 152 -12.77 11.30 -0.39
N PRO A 153 -13.11 12.55 -0.02
CA PRO A 153 -14.23 13.26 -0.65
C PRO A 153 -14.02 13.51 -2.14
N LEU A 154 -12.79 13.80 -2.57
CA LEU A 154 -12.49 14.00 -3.99
C LEU A 154 -12.47 12.67 -4.74
N VAL A 155 -11.86 11.62 -4.16
CA VAL A 155 -11.86 10.27 -4.76
C VAL A 155 -13.29 9.79 -5.01
N GLN A 156 -14.20 9.91 -4.04
CA GLN A 156 -15.60 9.51 -4.20
C GLN A 156 -16.32 10.28 -5.32
N ARG A 157 -16.06 11.59 -5.46
CA ARG A 157 -16.62 12.40 -6.54
C ARG A 157 -16.09 11.98 -7.92
N LEU A 158 -14.81 11.66 -8.02
CA LEU A 158 -14.19 11.20 -9.26
C LEU A 158 -14.71 9.81 -9.65
N LEU A 159 -14.84 8.88 -8.70
CA LEU A 159 -15.41 7.56 -8.94
C LEU A 159 -16.87 7.63 -9.43
N ALA A 160 -17.67 8.55 -8.89
CA ALA A 160 -19.05 8.76 -9.34
C ALA A 160 -19.15 9.26 -10.79
N ALA A 161 -18.07 9.83 -11.34
CA ALA A 161 -17.96 10.30 -12.71
C ALA A 161 -17.06 9.41 -13.59
N TYR A 162 -16.50 8.33 -13.04
CA TYR A 162 -15.56 7.46 -13.75
C TYR A 162 -16.30 6.56 -14.74
N ASP A 163 -15.84 6.54 -15.98
CA ASP A 163 -16.29 5.61 -17.01
C ASP A 163 -15.13 4.65 -17.36
N PRO A 164 -15.23 3.34 -17.05
CA PRO A 164 -14.16 2.39 -17.39
C PRO A 164 -13.97 2.20 -18.91
N ALA A 165 -14.91 2.63 -19.74
CA ALA A 165 -14.81 2.52 -21.20
C ALA A 165 -13.94 3.62 -21.84
N THR A 166 -13.66 4.73 -21.15
CA THR A 166 -12.95 5.89 -21.71
C THR A 166 -11.79 6.36 -20.83
#